data_AF-A0A1X6PCV9-F1
#
_entry.id   AF-A0A1X6PCV9-F1
#
_cell.length_a   1.000
_cell.length_b   1.000
_cell.length_c   1.000
_cell.angle_alpha   90.00
_cell.angle_beta   90.00
_cell.angle_gamma   90.00
#
_symmetry.space_group_name_H-M   'P 1'
#
loop_
_entity.id
_entity.type
_entity.pdbx_description
1 polymer ?
#
loop_
_entity_poly.entity_id
_entity_poly.type
_entity_poly.pdbx_seq_one_letter_code
_entity_poly.pdbx_strand_id
1 'polypeptide(L)' 'MGGKVFKYSEDKGVVFVYTSFGGLLMQLSGEPKVLPAQSFAVDKRVYLFVRKVAAA' A
#
# COMPACT_ATOMS: atom_id res chain seq x y z
N MET A 1 -8.37 8.71 3.47
CA MET A 1 -9.17 7.99 2.45
C MET A 1 -9.29 6.53 2.86
N GLY A 2 -10.49 5.94 2.81
CA GLY A 2 -10.70 4.51 3.10
C GLY A 2 -10.67 3.68 1.82
N GLY A 3 -9.95 2.56 1.83
CA GLY A 3 -9.73 1.74 0.64
C GLY A 3 -9.49 0.27 0.97
N LYS A 4 -9.18 -0.52 -0.06
CA LYS A 4 -8.92 -1.95 0.05
C LYS A 4 -7.67 -2.33 -0.75
N VAL A 5 -6.84 -3.19 -0.18
CA VAL A 5 -5.76 -3.84 -0.94
C VAL A 5 -6.39 -4.84 -1.91
N PHE A 6 -6.10 -4.71 -3.19
CA PHE A 6 -6.68 -5.59 -4.22
C PHE A 6 -5.64 -6.48 -4.91
N LYS A 7 -4.35 -6.17 -4.77
CA LYS A 7 -3.26 -7.02 -5.26
C LYS A 7 -2.03 -6.83 -4.38
N TYR A 8 -1.37 -7.94 -4.09
CA TYR A 8 -0.05 -8.03 -3.47
C TYR A 8 0.82 -8.89 -4.37
N SER A 9 2.01 -8.43 -4.71
CA SER A 9 2.97 -9.20 -5.49
C SER A 9 4.38 -8.98 -5.00
N GLU A 10 5.19 -10.02 -5.03
CA GLU A 10 6.61 -9.96 -4.70
C GLU A 10 7.41 -10.41 -5.92
N ASP A 11 8.39 -9.61 -6.34
CA ASP A 11 9.29 -9.91 -7.44
C ASP A 11 10.73 -9.56 -7.04
N LYS A 12 11.63 -10.54 -7.15
CA LYS A 12 13.08 -10.39 -6.87
C LYS A 12 13.41 -9.63 -5.58
N GLY A 13 12.64 -9.86 -4.51
CA GLY A 13 12.85 -9.21 -3.21
C GLY A 13 12.27 -7.79 -3.09
N VAL A 14 11.48 -7.35 -4.07
CA VAL A 14 10.68 -6.12 -4.01
C VAL A 14 9.20 -6.49 -3.91
N VAL A 15 8.53 -5.95 -2.90
CA VAL A 15 7.09 -6.08 -2.72
C VAL A 15 6.39 -4.92 -3.43
N PHE A 16 5.27 -5.22 -4.07
CA PHE A 16 4.34 -4.27 -4.65
C PHE A 16 2.94 -4.49 -4.04
N VAL A 17 2.42 -3.45 -3.38
CA VAL A 17 1.08 -3.43 -2.79
C VAL A 17 0.21 -2.48 -3.59
N TYR A 18 -0.90 -2.99 -4.11
CA TYR A 18 -1.86 -2.21 -4.87
C TYR A 18 -3.15 -2.01 -4.07
N THR A 19 -3.54 -0.74 -3.91
CA THR A 19 -4.71 -0.34 -3.13
C THR A 19 -5.65 0.50 -3.98
N SER A 20 -6.96 0.31 -3.80
CA SER A 20 -7.99 1.15 -4.41
C SER A 20 -8.77 1.89 -3.33
N PHE A 21 -8.89 3.21 -3.48
CA PHE A 21 -9.67 4.10 -2.62
C PHE A 21 -10.88 4.61 -3.42
N GLY A 22 -11.87 3.73 -3.65
CA GLY A 22 -13.07 4.09 -4.41
C GLY A 22 -12.82 4.37 -5.90
N GLY A 23 -11.84 3.69 -6.51
CA GLY A 23 -11.43 3.90 -7.91
C GLY A 23 -10.12 4.66 -8.07
N LEU A 24 -9.69 5.38 -7.02
CA LEU A 24 -8.35 5.99 -7.00
C LEU A 24 -7.30 4.92 -6.68
N LEU A 25 -6.41 4.64 -7.64
CA LEU A 25 -5.41 3.59 -7.53
C LEU A 25 -4.11 4.10 -6.89
N MET A 26 -3.49 3.25 -6.07
CA MET A 26 -2.19 3.49 -5.45
C MET A 26 -1.34 2.23 -5.56
N GLN A 27 -0.05 2.41 -5.85
CA GLN A 27 0.98 1.38 -5.75
C GLN A 27 2.02 1.82 -4.72
N LEU A 28 2.29 0.97 -3.73
CA LEU A 28 3.44 1.09 -2.83
C LEU A 28 4.43 0.00 -3.17
N SER A 29 5.71 0.33 -3.24
CA SER A 29 6.79 -0.63 -3.45
C SER A 29 7.87 -0.48 -2.39
N GLY A 30 8.47 -1.59 -1.98
CA GLY A 30 9.54 -1.58 -0.97
C GLY A 30 9.97 -2.97 -0.56
N GLU A 31 10.79 -3.04 0.48
CA GLU A 31 11.29 -4.31 1.00
C GLU A 31 10.19 -5.11 1.74
N PRO A 32 10.22 -6.46 1.69
CA PRO A 32 9.26 -7.32 2.39
C PRO A 32 9.18 -7.08 3.89
N LYS A 33 10.29 -6.64 4.52
CA LYS A 33 10.33 -6.31 5.95
C LYS A 33 9.49 -5.09 6.30
N VAL A 34 9.37 -4.13 5.39
CA VAL A 34 8.60 -2.89 5.57
C VAL A 34 7.15 -3.08 5.14
N LEU A 35 6.93 -3.88 4.09
CA LEU A 35 5.60 -4.18 3.52
C LEU A 35 5.24 -5.67 3.70
N PRO A 36 5.10 -6.17 4.93
CA PRO A 36 4.86 -7.58 5.18
C PRO A 36 3.48 -8.00 4.68
N ALA A 37 3.39 -9.20 4.09
CA ALA A 37 2.15 -9.77 3.56
C ALA A 37 1.04 -9.86 4.62
N GLN A 38 1.39 -10.06 5.89
CA GLN A 38 0.40 -10.10 6.98
C GLN A 38 -0.31 -8.76 7.18
N SER A 39 0.37 -7.63 6.96
CA SER A 39 -0.21 -6.29 7.09
C SER A 39 -0.93 -5.85 5.82
N PHE A 40 -0.44 -6.28 4.65
CA PHE A 40 -0.93 -5.86 3.33
C PHE A 40 -1.58 -7.01 2.53
N ALA A 41 -2.21 -7.96 3.23
CA ALA A 41 -2.94 -9.04 2.59
C ALA A 41 -4.08 -8.50 1.71
N VAL A 42 -4.38 -9.23 0.64
CA VAL A 42 -5.51 -8.94 -0.25
C VAL A 42 -6.80 -8.89 0.56
N ASP A 43 -7.71 -8.01 0.14
CA ASP A 43 -9.00 -7.73 0.77
C ASP A 43 -8.95 -7.02 2.12
N LYS A 44 -7.77 -6.72 2.66
CA LYS A 44 -7.68 -5.86 3.85
C LYS A 44 -8.12 -4.44 3.55
N ARG A 45 -8.93 -3.90 4.46
CA ARG A 45 -9.30 -2.47 4.48
C ARG A 45 -8.17 -1.65 5.07
N VAL A 46 -7.89 -0.52 4.45
CA VAL A 46 -6.81 0.39 4.86
C VAL A 46 -7.28 1.83 4.83
N TYR A 47 -6.63 2.67 5.63
CA TYR A 47 -6.90 4.10 5.71
C TYR A 47 -5.62 4.88 5.40
N LEU A 48 -5.68 5.74 4.39
CA LEU A 48 -4.57 6.61 3.98
C LEU A 48 -4.73 7.99 4.62
N PHE A 49 -3.69 8.42 5.33
CA PHE A 49 -3.55 9.75 5.93
C PHE A 49 -2.32 10.43 5.33
N VAL A 50 -2.46 11.68 4.91
CA VAL A 50 -1.36 12.47 4.32
C VAL A 50 -1.39 13.86 4.94
N ARG A 51 -0.23 14.36 5.37
CA ARG A 51 -0.04 15.73 5.84
C ARG A 51 1.08 16.36 5.00
N LYS A 52 0.85 17.58 4.49
CA LYS A 52 1.90 18.36 3.83
C LYS A 52 2.92 18.80 4.89
N VAL A 53 4.19 18.48 4.68
CA VAL A 53 5.32 19.01 5.45
C VAL A 53 5.98 20.05 4.57
N ALA A 54 5.98 21.33 4.98
CA ALA A 54 6.75 22.34 4.27
C ALA A 54 8.23 22.06 4.50
N ALA A 55 9.04 22.05 3.43
CA ALA A 55 10.48 22.12 3.58
C ALA A 55 10.82 23.44 4.27
N ALA A 56 11.57 23.38 5.37
CA ALA A 56 12.10 24.56 6.05
C ALA A 56 13.15 25.25 5.18
#